data_AF-A0A1R3G722-F1
#
_entry.id   AF-A0A1R3G722-F1
#
_cell.length_a   1.000
_cell.length_b   1.000
_cell.length_c   1.000
_cell.angle_alpha   90.00
_cell.angle_beta   90.00
_cell.angle_gamma   90.00
#
_symmetry.space_group_name_H-M   'P 1'
#
loop_
_entity.id
_entity.type
_entity.pdbx_description
1 polymer ?
#
loop_
_entity_poly.entity_id
_entity_poly.type
_entity_poly.pdbx_seq_one_letter_code
_entity_poly.pdbx_strand_id
1 'polypeptide(L)'
;MASFKTPISLNSMDRVGSSLSQRFSGEIHVIIGPMFAGKTTSLLRRIKSEANNGRNIAMIKSSKDTRYAVDSVVTHDGMKFPCWALPDLMSFRQELGEDAYEK
;
A
#
# COMPACT_ATOMS: atom_id res chain seq x y z
N MET A 1 -1.91 11.07 -41.28
CA MET A 1 -1.37 10.12 -42.28
C MET A 1 -0.16 9.43 -41.67
N ALA A 2 -0.12 8.09 -41.81
CA ALA A 2 1.02 7.18 -41.62
C ALA A 2 1.59 7.06 -40.18
N SER A 3 1.99 5.90 -39.68
CA SER A 3 1.87 4.51 -40.13
C SER A 3 2.29 3.63 -38.96
N PHE A 4 1.58 2.53 -38.78
CA PHE A 4 1.92 1.39 -37.92
C PHE A 4 3.31 0.82 -38.21
N LYS A 5 3.97 0.29 -37.16
CA LYS A 5 4.79 -0.93 -37.22
C LYS A 5 4.80 -1.66 -35.87
N THR A 6 4.08 -2.77 -35.81
CA THR A 6 4.32 -3.90 -34.92
C THR A 6 5.51 -4.73 -35.41
N PRO A 7 6.18 -5.47 -34.51
CA PRO A 7 6.64 -6.82 -34.80
C PRO A 7 6.17 -7.75 -33.65
N ILE A 8 5.69 -8.98 -33.80
CA ILE A 8 5.72 -10.02 -34.82
C ILE A 8 4.53 -10.93 -34.49
N SER A 9 3.76 -11.36 -35.50
CA SER A 9 2.81 -12.46 -35.35
C SER A 9 3.56 -13.78 -35.31
N LEU A 10 3.34 -14.58 -34.26
CA LEU A 10 3.57 -16.02 -34.28
C LEU A 10 2.21 -16.72 -34.14
N ASN A 11 1.60 -17.08 -35.26
CA ASN A 11 0.51 -18.05 -35.29
C ASN A 11 1.13 -19.42 -35.54
N SER A 12 0.83 -20.42 -34.71
CA SER A 12 -0.22 -21.38 -35.06
C SER A 12 -0.35 -22.51 -34.02
N MET A 13 -1.57 -22.60 -33.49
CA MET A 13 -2.33 -23.82 -33.17
C MET A 13 -1.90 -24.71 -31.99
N ASP A 14 -2.93 -24.91 -31.14
CA ASP A 14 -3.20 -26.03 -30.24
C ASP A 14 -2.58 -26.00 -28.82
N ARG A 15 -3.30 -25.38 -27.87
CA ARG A 15 -4.08 -26.09 -26.83
C ARG A 15 -4.53 -25.16 -25.69
N VAL A 16 -5.84 -25.20 -25.43
CA VAL A 16 -6.56 -24.87 -24.18
C VAL A 16 -6.13 -23.57 -23.48
N GLY A 17 -6.94 -22.52 -23.67
CA GLY A 17 -6.81 -21.26 -22.97
C GLY A 17 -6.95 -21.44 -21.45
N SER A 18 -5.82 -21.38 -20.75
CA SER A 18 -5.78 -20.83 -19.41
C SER A 18 -5.70 -19.32 -19.56
N SER A 19 -6.82 -18.63 -19.31
CA SER A 19 -6.77 -17.21 -19.01
C SER A 19 -5.82 -17.04 -17.82
N LEU A 20 -4.60 -16.56 -18.07
CA LEU A 20 -3.72 -16.08 -17.00
C LEU A 20 -4.37 -14.83 -16.43
N SER A 21 -5.39 -15.02 -15.59
CA SER A 21 -5.69 -14.07 -14.53
C SER A 21 -4.38 -13.91 -13.79
N GLN A 22 -3.65 -12.82 -14.03
CA GLN A 22 -2.60 -12.41 -13.12
C GLN A 22 -3.28 -12.29 -11.76
N ARG A 23 -3.15 -13.33 -10.93
CA ARG A 23 -3.57 -13.25 -9.54
C ARG A 23 -2.62 -12.24 -8.93
N PHE A 24 -3.11 -11.03 -8.68
CA PHE A 24 -2.39 -10.06 -7.87
C PHE A 24 -2.23 -10.68 -6.48
N SER A 25 -1.05 -11.23 -6.20
CA SER A 25 -0.69 -11.70 -4.88
C SER A 25 -0.45 -10.50 -3.97
N GLY A 26 -0.84 -10.61 -2.70
CA GLY A 26 -0.43 -9.64 -1.68
C GLY A 26 1.09 -9.65 -1.50
N GLU A 27 1.65 -8.50 -1.11
CA GLU A 27 3.09 -8.33 -0.88
C GLU A 27 3.32 -7.73 0.52
N ILE A 28 4.45 -8.08 1.14
CA ILE A 28 4.90 -7.50 2.41
C ILE A 28 6.23 -6.77 2.16
N HIS A 29 6.24 -5.48 2.46
CA HIS A 29 7.42 -4.62 2.33
C HIS A 29 7.87 -4.19 3.72
N VAL A 30 9.14 -4.38 4.05
CA VAL A 30 9.70 -4.01 5.37
C VAL A 30 10.72 -2.90 5.21
N ILE A 31 10.53 -1.79 5.91
CA ILE A 31 11.48 -0.66 5.98
C ILE A 31 12.15 -0.69 7.35
N ILE A 32 13.44 -1.03 7.40
CA ILE A 32 14.21 -1.19 8.63
C ILE A 32 15.34 -0.15 8.74
N GLY A 33 15.81 0.08 9.96
CA GLY A 33 16.92 0.99 10.25
C GLY A 33 16.85 1.59 11.66
N PRO A 34 17.93 2.22 12.15
CA PRO A 34 17.95 2.87 13.47
C PRO A 34 16.95 4.03 13.54
N MET A 35 16.69 4.53 14.75
CA MET A 35 15.94 5.78 14.92
C MET A 35 16.59 6.89 14.08
N PHE A 36 15.77 7.78 13.51
CA PHE A 36 16.20 8.89 12.63
C PHE A 36 16.74 8.51 11.23
N ALA A 37 16.79 7.23 10.87
CA ALA A 37 17.13 6.79 9.50
C ALA A 37 16.04 7.05 8.44
N GLY A 38 15.04 7.91 8.72
CA GLY A 38 14.00 8.27 7.74
C GLY A 38 12.95 7.19 7.44
N LYS A 39 12.81 6.15 8.27
CA LYS A 39 11.84 5.05 8.04
C LYS A 39 10.41 5.54 7.78
N THR A 40 9.92 6.43 8.64
CA THR A 40 8.59 7.01 8.53
C THR A 40 8.43 7.84 7.25
N THR A 41 9.47 8.59 6.87
CA THR A 41 9.48 9.38 5.63
C THR A 41 9.39 8.47 4.40
N SER A 42 10.13 7.35 4.37
CA SER A 42 10.04 6.36 3.29
C SER A 42 8.67 5.71 3.20
N LEU A 43 8.05 5.38 4.35
CA LEU A 43 6.69 4.84 4.41
C LEU A 43 5.66 5.83 3.85
N LEU A 44 5.70 7.10 4.28
CA LEU A 44 4.79 8.13 3.79
C LEU A 44 4.96 8.41 2.29
N ARG A 45 6.20 8.35 1.77
CA ARG A 45 6.45 8.46 0.33
C ARG A 45 5.81 7.31 -0.46
N ARG A 46 5.88 6.07 0.05
CA ARG A 46 5.21 4.92 -0.58
C ARG A 46 3.70 5.08 -0.53
N ILE A 47 3.15 5.44 0.63
CA ILE A 47 1.72 5.72 0.81
C ILE A 47 1.24 6.77 -0.21
N LYS A 48 1.94 7.89 -0.35
CA LYS A 48 1.58 8.93 -1.32
C LYS A 48 1.59 8.41 -2.77
N SER A 49 2.58 7.58 -3.11
CA SER A 49 2.64 6.97 -4.44
C SER A 49 1.47 6.02 -4.71
N GLU A 50 1.10 5.18 -3.74
CA GLU A 50 -0.03 4.24 -3.89
C GLU A 50 -1.38 4.96 -3.91
N ALA A 51 -1.53 6.04 -3.13
CA ALA A 51 -2.72 6.89 -3.16
C ALA A 51 -2.89 7.54 -4.53
N ASN A 52 -1.80 8.06 -5.11
CA ASN A 52 -1.80 8.61 -6.46
C ASN A 52 -2.13 7.55 -7.53
N ASN A 53 -1.85 6.27 -7.26
CA ASN A 53 -2.25 5.14 -8.12
C ASN A 53 -3.70 4.69 -7.88
N GLY A 54 -4.49 5.43 -7.08
CA GLY A 54 -5.90 5.15 -6.82
C GLY A 54 -6.14 4.01 -5.82
N ARG A 55 -5.13 3.58 -5.04
CA ARG A 55 -5.33 2.56 -4.02
C ARG A 55 -5.93 3.15 -2.75
N ASN A 56 -6.80 2.38 -2.11
CA ASN A 56 -7.26 2.66 -0.75
C ASN A 56 -6.15 2.33 0.25
N ILE A 57 -5.92 3.22 1.22
CA ILE A 57 -4.81 3.09 2.17
C ILE A 57 -5.32 3.19 3.60
N ALA A 58 -4.91 2.22 4.41
CA ALA A 58 -5.03 2.28 5.86
C ALA A 58 -3.64 2.48 6.50
N MET A 59 -3.46 3.53 7.30
CA MET A 59 -2.23 3.75 8.07
C MET A 59 -2.46 3.42 9.54
N ILE A 60 -1.78 2.39 10.04
CA ILE A 60 -1.94 1.92 11.42
C ILE A 60 -0.64 2.14 12.17
N LYS A 61 -0.75 2.57 13.42
CA LYS A 61 0.37 2.58 14.38
C LYS A 61 -0.06 1.95 15.69
N SER A 62 0.92 1.56 16.51
CA SER A 62 0.62 1.15 17.88
C SER A 62 0.13 2.34 18.69
N SER A 63 -0.95 2.17 19.45
CA SER A 63 -1.47 3.16 20.40
C SER A 63 -0.48 3.51 21.50
N LYS A 64 0.54 2.67 21.72
CA LYS A 64 1.64 2.95 22.65
C LYS A 64 2.60 4.04 22.14
N ASP A 65 2.57 4.36 20.84
CA ASP A 65 3.42 5.41 20.27
C ASP A 65 2.74 6.78 20.31
N THR A 66 2.99 7.52 21.38
CA THR A 66 2.47 8.87 21.65
C THR A 66 3.53 9.97 21.55
N ARG A 67 4.74 9.65 21.09
CA ARG A 67 5.92 10.52 21.20
C ARG A 67 5.80 11.86 20.46
N TYR A 68 5.02 11.90 19.37
CA TYR A 68 4.85 13.10 18.54
C TYR A 68 3.39 13.51 18.33
N ALA A 69 2.48 12.54 18.24
CA ALA A 69 1.04 12.77 18.17
C ALA A 69 0.31 11.47 18.55
N VAL A 70 -0.95 11.58 18.96
CA VAL A 70 -1.79 10.41 19.32
C VAL A 70 -2.47 9.81 18.09
N ASP A 71 -3.01 10.65 17.22
CA ASP A 71 -3.88 10.29 16.09
C ASP A 71 -3.19 10.35 14.72
N SER A 72 -1.91 10.71 14.69
CA SER A 72 -1.14 10.87 13.46
C SER A 72 0.28 10.34 13.58
N VAL A 73 0.85 10.01 12.43
CA VAL A 73 2.27 9.73 12.29
C VAL A 73 2.95 11.01 11.80
N VAL A 74 3.96 11.44 12.54
CA VAL A 74 4.70 12.67 12.30
C VAL A 74 6.13 12.33 11.92
N THR A 75 6.61 12.89 10.82
CA THR A 75 8.03 12.82 10.44
C THR A 75 8.80 14.01 10.99
N HIS A 76 10.12 13.89 11.07
CA HIS A 76 10.98 14.96 11.59
C HIS A 76 10.97 16.23 10.71
N ASP A 77 10.68 16.09 9.42
CA ASP A 77 10.49 17.21 8.48
C ASP A 77 9.07 17.81 8.54
N GLY A 78 8.26 17.44 9.54
CA GLY A 78 6.99 18.08 9.86
C GLY A 78 5.78 17.56 9.09
N MET A 79 5.94 16.51 8.28
CA MET A 79 4.81 15.88 7.60
C MET A 79 3.96 15.13 8.62
N LYS A 80 2.64 15.32 8.56
CA LYS A 80 1.67 14.59 9.38
C LYS A 80 0.75 13.78 8.48
N PHE A 81 0.48 12.55 8.89
CA PHE A 81 -0.48 11.69 8.23
C PHE A 81 -1.45 11.08 9.26
N PRO A 82 -2.77 11.22 9.10
CA PRO A 82 -3.76 10.61 10.00
C PRO A 82 -3.63 9.09 10.03
N CYS A 83 -3.78 8.48 11.20
CA CYS A 83 -3.63 7.04 11.35
C CYS A 83 -4.55 6.47 12.42
N TRP A 84 -4.87 5.18 12.31
CA TRP A 84 -5.50 4.41 13.38
C TRP A 84 -4.44 4.05 14.42
N ALA A 85 -4.59 4.57 15.63
CA ALA A 85 -3.75 4.23 16.77
C ALA A 85 -4.40 3.08 17.54
N LEU A 86 -3.88 1.86 17.39
CA LEU A 86 -4.53 0.65 17.90
C LEU A 86 -3.64 -0.12 18.88
N PRO A 87 -4.22 -0.81 19.88
CA PRO A 87 -3.45 -1.67 20.79
C PRO A 87 -2.83 -2.87 20.07
N ASP A 88 -3.52 -3.39 19.05
CA ASP A 88 -3.12 -4.52 18.21
C ASP A 88 -3.75 -4.42 16.81
N LEU A 89 -3.26 -5.25 15.87
CA LEU A 89 -3.75 -5.25 14.49
C LEU A 89 -5.11 -5.95 14.33
N MET A 90 -5.51 -6.83 15.26
CA MET A 90 -6.77 -7.56 15.18
C MET A 90 -7.96 -6.62 15.41
N SER A 91 -7.76 -5.62 16.26
CA SER A 91 -8.74 -4.57 16.55
C SER A 91 -9.09 -3.70 15.32
N PHE A 92 -8.27 -3.70 14.27
CA PHE A 92 -8.49 -2.86 13.10
C PHE A 92 -9.80 -3.16 12.37
N ARG A 93 -10.21 -4.44 12.31
CA ARG A 93 -11.46 -4.85 11.67
C ARG A 93 -12.67 -4.16 12.32
N GLN A 94 -12.70 -4.15 13.65
CA GLN A 94 -13.77 -3.51 14.42
C GLN A 94 -13.77 -1.99 14.23
N GLU A 95 -12.59 -1.38 14.20
CA GLU A 95 -12.46 0.09 14.11
C GLU A 95 -12.73 0.66 12.72
N LEU A 96 -12.44 -0.11 11.68
CA LEU A 96 -12.82 0.23 10.31
C LEU A 96 -14.32 0.02 10.06
N GLY A 97 -14.92 -0.94 10.76
CA GLY A 97 -16.26 -1.45 10.53
C GLY A 97 -16.26 -2.65 9.58
N GLU A 98 -17.10 -3.63 9.91
CA GLU A 98 -17.21 -4.92 9.20
C GLU A 98 -17.46 -4.75 7.69
N ASP A 99 -18.44 -3.92 7.32
CA ASP A 99 -18.83 -3.69 5.94
C ASP A 99 -17.72 -3.03 5.09
N ALA A 100 -16.85 -2.25 5.74
CA ALA A 100 -15.74 -1.58 5.07
C ALA A 100 -14.51 -2.47 4.95
N TYR A 101 -14.36 -3.45 5.84
CA TYR A 101 -13.25 -4.40 5.85
C TYR A 101 -13.42 -5.53 4.81
N GLU A 102 -14.67 -5.94 4.53
CA GLU A 102 -14.98 -7.03 3.58
C GLU A 102 -15.08 -6.58 2.11
N LYS A 103 -14.96 -5.28 1.83
CA LYS A 103 -14.92 -4.73 0.46
C LYS A 103 -13.55 -4.89 -0.19
#